data_AF-U6BPF5-F1
#
_entry.id   AF-U6BPF5-F1
#
_cell.length_a   1.000
_cell.length_b   1.000
_cell.length_c   1.000
_cell.angle_alpha   90.00
_cell.angle_beta   90.00
_cell.angle_gamma   90.00
#
_symmetry.space_group_name_H-M   'P 1'
#
loop_
_entity.id
_entity.type
_entity.pdbx_description
1 polymer ?
#
loop_
_entity_poly.entity_id
_entity_poly.type
_entity_poly.pdbx_seq_one_letter_code
_entity_poly.pdbx_strand_id
1 'polypeptide(L)'
;MEELSISAIGSYTTIHDEPSLFVYALLNEPLGGPPFFFVTGLAFGFGYNRELVKPPLEQLTSFPLVAQAIRGDGLEAGAGRETLLAELESLHTYIPPRTGQHFLAVGVKFTTFGLLDSFALLTLEVGKTLSVNVLGLSTLVLPPAKGGAQATQEPLAELQVALRASYVPEVGELKVDGRLTPASYILSKDCRLSGGFAFSWFKGPHHDDFVVTLGGYHPRFEVPSHYPVVPRLAFNWPVDRHTHIKGDMYFALCPHTAMAGGSLATSFQSSDNCPSVSSDSEGGEYTEYRCFSGMFQ
;
A
#
# COMPACT_ATOMS: atom_id res chain seq x y z
N MET A 1 -12.01 -33.79 -6.76
CA MET A 1 -10.56 -33.77 -6.55
C MET A 1 -10.19 -32.33 -6.83
N GLU A 2 -9.91 -31.53 -5.81
CA GLU A 2 -9.44 -30.15 -6.05
C GLU A 2 -8.07 -30.26 -6.72
N GLU A 3 -7.98 -29.78 -7.95
CA GLU A 3 -6.76 -29.82 -8.75
C GLU A 3 -5.81 -28.76 -8.23
N LEU A 4 -4.78 -29.20 -7.51
CA LEU A 4 -3.74 -28.34 -6.97
C LEU A 4 -3.06 -27.57 -8.13
N SER A 5 -3.28 -26.27 -8.21
CA SER A 5 -2.72 -25.41 -9.26
C SER A 5 -1.45 -24.70 -8.79
N ILE A 6 -0.31 -25.05 -9.41
CA ILE A 6 0.96 -24.34 -9.24
C ILE A 6 1.30 -23.67 -10.57
N SER A 7 1.54 -22.36 -10.51
CA SER A 7 2.02 -21.57 -11.64
C SER A 7 3.46 -21.12 -11.37
N ALA A 8 4.31 -21.16 -12.39
CA ALA A 8 5.68 -20.66 -12.27
C ALA A 8 6.17 -20.02 -13.57
N ILE A 9 6.94 -18.95 -13.41
CA ILE A 9 7.51 -18.12 -14.47
C ILE A 9 8.98 -17.86 -14.13
N GLY A 10 9.84 -17.95 -15.14
CA GLY A 10 11.26 -17.70 -14.95
C GLY A 10 11.96 -17.31 -16.24
N SER A 11 13.15 -16.74 -16.09
CA SER A 11 14.01 -16.35 -17.21
C SER A 11 15.44 -16.68 -16.88
N TYR A 12 16.14 -17.24 -17.88
CA TYR A 12 17.57 -17.48 -17.85
C TYR A 12 18.25 -16.65 -18.93
N THR A 13 19.36 -16.03 -18.60
CA THR A 13 20.24 -15.32 -19.52
C THR A 13 21.69 -15.41 -19.03
N THR A 14 22.63 -15.00 -19.87
CA THR A 14 24.05 -14.96 -19.53
C THR A 14 24.53 -13.51 -19.60
N ILE A 15 25.17 -13.01 -18.54
CA ILE A 15 25.74 -11.67 -18.45
C ILE A 15 27.24 -11.84 -18.29
N HIS A 16 28.07 -11.34 -19.22
CA HIS A 16 29.53 -11.43 -19.13
C HIS A 16 30.05 -12.86 -18.81
N ASP A 17 29.51 -13.87 -19.50
CA ASP A 17 29.78 -15.30 -19.28
C ASP A 17 29.35 -15.87 -17.91
N GLU A 18 28.63 -15.11 -17.10
CA GLU A 18 28.01 -15.58 -15.86
C GLU A 18 26.51 -15.87 -16.02
N PRO A 19 25.99 -16.94 -15.40
CA PRO A 19 24.57 -17.25 -15.45
C PRO A 19 23.75 -16.21 -14.67
N SER A 20 22.60 -15.82 -15.20
CA SER A 20 21.60 -14.98 -14.55
C SER A 20 20.22 -15.62 -14.70
N LEU A 21 19.58 -15.88 -13.57
CA LEU A 21 18.32 -16.62 -13.50
C LEU A 21 17.38 -15.93 -12.53
N PHE A 22 16.09 -15.88 -12.86
CA PHE A 22 15.06 -15.76 -11.84
C PHE A 22 13.95 -16.78 -12.05
N VAL A 23 13.30 -17.16 -10.96
CA VAL A 23 12.09 -17.98 -10.93
C VAL A 23 11.12 -17.36 -9.93
N TYR A 24 9.85 -17.33 -10.28
CA TYR A 24 8.76 -16.95 -9.40
C TYR A 24 7.62 -17.95 -9.56
N ALA A 25 7.09 -18.45 -8.44
CA ALA A 25 6.08 -19.48 -8.39
C ALA A 25 4.97 -19.09 -7.41
N LEU A 26 3.75 -19.51 -7.75
CA LEU A 26 2.53 -19.25 -7.01
C LEU A 26 1.76 -20.55 -6.81
N LEU A 27 1.24 -20.71 -5.60
CA LEU A 27 0.29 -21.76 -5.22
C LEU A 27 -0.96 -21.05 -4.70
N ASN A 28 -2.08 -21.19 -5.39
CA ASN A 28 -3.35 -20.56 -5.00
C ASN A 28 -4.34 -21.64 -4.56
N GLU A 29 -4.10 -22.19 -3.38
CA GLU A 29 -4.92 -23.24 -2.79
C GLU A 29 -5.22 -22.95 -1.31
N PRO A 30 -6.43 -23.25 -0.82
CA PRO A 30 -6.75 -23.14 0.60
C PRO A 30 -5.98 -24.19 1.41
N LEU A 31 -4.81 -23.81 1.91
CA LEU A 31 -3.94 -24.66 2.74
C LEU A 31 -4.50 -24.86 4.17
N GLY A 32 -5.46 -24.04 4.57
CA GLY A 32 -6.12 -24.10 5.87
C GLY A 32 -5.48 -23.18 6.91
N GLY A 33 -5.84 -23.40 8.17
CA GLY A 33 -5.39 -22.59 9.31
C GLY A 33 -6.54 -22.17 10.21
N PRO A 34 -6.25 -21.54 11.36
CA PRO A 34 -7.28 -21.00 12.24
C PRO A 34 -7.98 -19.80 11.59
N PRO A 35 -9.21 -19.45 12.01
CA PRO A 35 -9.97 -18.35 11.40
C PRO A 35 -9.25 -16.99 11.38
N PHE A 36 -8.37 -16.71 12.35
CA PHE A 36 -7.62 -15.45 12.39
C PHE A 36 -6.44 -15.39 11.39
N PHE A 37 -6.01 -16.54 10.84
CA PHE A 37 -4.89 -16.65 9.91
C PHE A 37 -5.08 -17.88 9.02
N PHE A 38 -6.07 -17.82 8.13
CA PHE A 38 -6.40 -18.91 7.22
C PHE A 38 -5.62 -18.72 5.91
N VAL A 39 -4.69 -19.61 5.61
CA VAL A 39 -3.80 -19.50 4.45
C VAL A 39 -4.52 -19.97 3.20
N THR A 40 -4.54 -19.11 2.18
CA THR A 40 -5.21 -19.32 0.89
C THR A 40 -4.25 -19.37 -0.29
N GLY A 41 -2.95 -19.17 -0.05
CA GLY A 41 -1.93 -19.34 -1.07
C GLY A 41 -0.53 -19.02 -0.59
N LEU A 42 0.46 -19.42 -1.39
CA LEU A 42 1.88 -19.18 -1.17
C LEU A 42 2.52 -18.62 -2.44
N ALA A 43 3.57 -17.83 -2.25
CA ALA A 43 4.43 -17.35 -3.32
C ALA A 43 5.88 -17.67 -2.98
N PHE A 44 6.67 -18.00 -4.00
CA PHE A 44 8.10 -18.20 -3.86
C PHE A 44 8.83 -17.56 -5.02
N GLY A 45 9.87 -16.79 -4.74
CA GLY A 45 10.70 -16.15 -5.74
C GLY A 45 12.18 -16.32 -5.42
N PHE A 46 12.98 -16.48 -6.46
CA PHE A 46 14.43 -16.58 -6.34
C PHE A 46 15.09 -15.89 -7.54
N GLY A 47 16.17 -15.15 -7.27
CA GLY A 47 16.99 -14.52 -8.29
C GLY A 47 18.48 -14.71 -8.03
N TYR A 48 19.20 -15.11 -9.07
CA TYR A 48 20.64 -15.23 -9.10
C TYR A 48 21.23 -14.31 -10.17
N ASN A 49 22.17 -13.43 -9.80
CA ASN A 49 22.64 -12.35 -10.66
C ASN A 49 21.48 -11.51 -11.20
N ARG A 50 20.56 -11.18 -10.29
CA ARG A 50 19.32 -10.44 -10.51
C ARG A 50 19.08 -9.50 -9.33
N GLU A 51 18.83 -8.24 -9.63
CA GLU A 51 18.45 -7.25 -8.62
C GLU A 51 16.93 -7.19 -8.49
N LEU A 52 16.41 -7.06 -7.26
CA LEU A 52 14.99 -6.84 -7.01
C LEU A 52 14.72 -5.35 -6.81
N VAL A 53 14.22 -4.69 -7.85
CA VAL A 53 13.83 -3.28 -7.80
C VAL A 53 12.43 -3.19 -7.20
N LYS A 54 12.35 -2.63 -6.00
CA LYS A 54 11.09 -2.44 -5.27
C LYS A 54 10.38 -1.18 -5.79
N PRO A 55 9.10 -1.25 -6.18
CA PRO A 55 8.35 -0.07 -6.53
C PRO A 55 8.10 0.84 -5.32
N PRO A 56 7.75 2.11 -5.56
CA PRO A 56 7.19 2.96 -4.51
C PRO A 56 5.83 2.40 -4.02
N LEU A 57 5.40 2.74 -2.79
CA LEU A 57 4.19 2.13 -2.18
C LEU A 57 2.94 2.32 -3.03
N GLU A 58 2.85 3.43 -3.77
CA GLU A 58 1.71 3.78 -4.61
C GLU A 58 1.53 2.82 -5.78
N GLN A 59 2.61 2.14 -6.19
CA GLN A 59 2.64 1.17 -7.28
C GLN A 59 2.68 -0.27 -6.78
N LEU A 60 2.50 -0.50 -5.47
CA LEU A 60 2.59 -1.85 -4.91
C LEU A 60 1.47 -2.76 -5.42
N THR A 61 0.28 -2.22 -5.67
CA THR A 61 -0.85 -2.96 -6.25
C THR A 61 -0.60 -3.42 -7.68
N SER A 62 0.24 -2.69 -8.43
CA SER A 62 0.68 -3.03 -9.78
C SER A 62 1.97 -3.84 -9.83
N PHE A 63 2.63 -4.05 -8.68
CA PHE A 63 3.89 -4.79 -8.62
C PHE A 63 3.64 -6.25 -8.99
N PRO A 64 4.29 -6.82 -10.02
CA PRO A 64 3.94 -8.15 -10.53
C PRO A 64 3.94 -9.26 -9.47
N LEU A 65 4.92 -9.28 -8.56
CA LEU A 65 5.02 -10.29 -7.49
C LEU A 65 3.93 -10.16 -6.40
N VAL A 66 3.19 -9.06 -6.38
CA VAL A 66 2.06 -8.84 -5.46
C VAL A 66 0.75 -8.98 -6.22
N ALA A 67 0.64 -8.35 -7.39
CA ALA A 67 -0.54 -8.38 -8.24
C ALA A 67 -0.94 -9.79 -8.66
N GLN A 68 0.02 -10.63 -9.04
CA GLN A 68 -0.25 -12.02 -9.44
C GLN A 68 -0.78 -12.86 -8.26
N ALA A 69 -0.13 -12.75 -7.10
CA ALA A 69 -0.55 -13.48 -5.90
C ALA A 69 -1.97 -13.10 -5.43
N ILE A 70 -2.31 -11.82 -5.55
CA ILE A 70 -3.61 -11.30 -5.10
C ILE A 70 -4.73 -11.70 -6.05
N ARG A 71 -4.52 -11.57 -7.37
CA ARG A 71 -5.51 -12.02 -8.37
C ARG A 71 -5.86 -13.49 -8.19
N GLY A 72 -4.90 -14.32 -7.76
CA GLY A 72 -5.13 -15.77 -7.60
C GLY A 72 -5.12 -16.52 -8.93
N ASP A 73 -5.23 -15.78 -10.04
CA ASP A 73 -4.92 -16.23 -11.37
C ASP A 73 -3.39 -16.29 -11.49
N GLY A 74 -2.80 -17.44 -11.17
CA GLY A 74 -1.50 -17.78 -11.76
C GLY A 74 -1.64 -17.74 -13.29
N LEU A 75 -0.52 -17.84 -14.03
CA LEU A 75 -0.60 -18.11 -15.48
C LEU A 75 -1.54 -19.31 -15.68
N GLU A 76 -2.72 -19.07 -16.26
CA GLU A 76 -3.69 -20.13 -16.48
C GLU A 76 -3.03 -21.24 -17.32
N ALA A 77 -3.35 -22.50 -17.02
CA ALA A 77 -2.88 -23.62 -17.82
C ALA A 77 -3.50 -23.52 -19.22
N GLY A 78 -2.79 -22.88 -20.15
CA GLY A 78 -3.29 -22.49 -21.48
C GLY A 78 -3.18 -21.00 -21.82
N ALA A 79 -2.65 -20.18 -20.91
CA ALA A 79 -2.30 -18.79 -21.18
C ALA A 79 -1.48 -18.69 -22.47
N GLY A 80 -1.98 -17.90 -23.44
CA GLY A 80 -1.34 -17.76 -24.74
C GLY A 80 0.08 -17.23 -24.62
N ARG A 81 0.94 -17.53 -25.58
CA ARG A 81 2.35 -17.07 -25.58
C ARG A 81 2.48 -15.55 -25.35
N GLU A 82 1.53 -14.77 -25.88
CA GLU A 82 1.44 -13.31 -25.71
C GLU A 82 1.31 -12.89 -24.24
N THR A 83 0.44 -13.54 -23.45
CA THR A 83 0.22 -13.19 -22.04
C THR A 83 1.42 -13.54 -21.18
N LEU A 84 2.07 -14.67 -21.48
CA LEU A 84 3.32 -15.08 -20.82
C LEU A 84 4.46 -14.09 -21.10
N LEU A 85 4.59 -13.63 -22.35
CA LEU A 85 5.60 -12.65 -22.74
C LEU A 85 5.36 -11.30 -22.08
N ALA A 86 4.12 -10.80 -22.08
CA ALA A 86 3.76 -9.55 -21.41
C ALA A 86 4.08 -9.59 -19.89
N GLU A 87 3.84 -10.74 -19.25
CA GLU A 87 4.15 -10.93 -17.84
C GLU A 87 5.65 -10.99 -17.57
N LEU A 88 6.41 -11.71 -18.40
CA LEU A 88 7.88 -11.73 -18.36
C LEU A 88 8.48 -10.33 -18.56
N GLU A 89 7.94 -9.54 -19.49
CA GLU A 89 8.36 -8.15 -19.72
C GLU A 89 8.10 -7.25 -18.51
N SER A 90 6.92 -7.41 -17.88
CA SER A 90 6.58 -6.68 -16.66
C SER A 90 7.58 -6.99 -15.53
N LEU A 91 7.97 -8.27 -15.39
CA LEU A 91 8.95 -8.71 -14.39
C LEU A 91 10.37 -8.25 -14.73
N HIS A 92 10.74 -8.17 -16.00
CA HIS A 92 12.07 -7.72 -16.41
C HIS A 92 12.38 -6.29 -15.94
N THR A 93 11.36 -5.43 -15.89
CA THR A 93 11.51 -4.05 -15.38
C THR A 93 11.88 -4.02 -13.90
N TYR A 94 11.33 -4.95 -13.10
CA TYR A 94 11.57 -5.01 -11.66
C TYR A 94 12.66 -6.01 -11.24
N ILE A 95 13.06 -6.91 -12.13
CA ILE A 95 14.05 -7.96 -11.88
C ILE A 95 15.16 -7.93 -12.95
N PRO A 96 15.87 -6.78 -13.09
CA PRO A 96 16.91 -6.66 -14.10
C PRO A 96 18.11 -7.57 -13.80
N PRO A 97 18.80 -8.05 -14.86
CA PRO A 97 20.10 -8.73 -14.73
C PRO A 97 21.14 -7.83 -14.06
N ARG A 98 21.75 -8.29 -12.95
CA ARG A 98 22.84 -7.57 -12.25
C ARG A 98 23.76 -8.55 -11.53
N THR A 99 25.02 -8.60 -11.94
CA THR A 99 26.05 -9.47 -11.36
C THR A 99 26.26 -9.19 -9.87
N GLY A 100 26.38 -10.27 -9.08
CA GLY A 100 26.66 -10.22 -7.64
C GLY A 100 25.47 -9.83 -6.76
N GLN A 101 24.27 -9.74 -7.34
CA GLN A 101 23.03 -9.46 -6.62
C GLN A 101 22.12 -10.68 -6.68
N HIS A 102 21.58 -11.04 -5.53
CA HIS A 102 20.73 -12.19 -5.34
C HIS A 102 19.54 -11.80 -4.48
N PHE A 103 18.40 -12.44 -4.70
CA PHE A 103 17.26 -12.28 -3.82
C PHE A 103 16.52 -13.59 -3.60
N LEU A 104 15.88 -13.67 -2.45
CA LEU A 104 14.92 -14.71 -2.07
C LEU A 104 13.62 -14.01 -1.68
N ALA A 105 12.48 -14.50 -2.17
CA ALA A 105 11.17 -13.98 -1.85
C ALA A 105 10.25 -15.11 -1.41
N VAL A 106 9.53 -14.92 -0.30
CA VAL A 106 8.55 -15.87 0.24
C VAL A 106 7.30 -15.09 0.59
N GLY A 107 6.18 -15.44 -0.05
CA GLY A 107 4.91 -14.78 0.16
C GLY A 107 3.85 -15.72 0.71
N VAL A 108 2.92 -15.14 1.46
CA VAL A 108 1.75 -15.82 2.02
C VAL A 108 0.51 -14.99 1.72
N LYS A 109 -0.50 -15.64 1.16
CA LYS A 109 -1.85 -15.10 1.01
C LYS A 109 -2.71 -15.72 2.11
N PHE A 110 -3.40 -14.89 2.87
CA PHE A 110 -4.22 -15.34 3.98
C PHE A 110 -5.44 -14.44 4.17
N THR A 111 -6.47 -15.00 4.79
CA THR A 111 -7.65 -14.27 5.22
C THR A 111 -7.77 -14.30 6.74
N THR A 112 -8.18 -13.19 7.33
CA THR A 112 -8.40 -13.04 8.78
C THR A 112 -9.90 -12.83 9.02
N PHE A 113 -10.49 -13.80 9.73
CA PHE A 113 -11.92 -13.94 10.03
C PHE A 113 -12.86 -13.90 8.80
N GLY A 114 -12.33 -14.12 7.60
CA GLY A 114 -13.09 -13.92 6.35
C GLY A 114 -13.47 -12.46 6.09
N LEU A 115 -12.79 -11.52 6.75
CA LEU A 115 -13.03 -10.07 6.64
C LEU A 115 -11.87 -9.37 5.93
N LEU A 116 -10.65 -9.73 6.28
CA LEU A 116 -9.43 -9.11 5.77
C LEU A 116 -8.70 -10.09 4.85
N ASP A 117 -8.63 -9.76 3.57
CA ASP A 117 -7.83 -10.51 2.60
C ASP A 117 -6.47 -9.83 2.45
N SER A 118 -5.42 -10.58 2.80
CA SER A 118 -4.07 -10.04 2.91
C SER A 118 -3.06 -10.89 2.15
N PHE A 119 -2.10 -10.22 1.54
CA PHE A 119 -0.90 -10.83 0.97
C PHE A 119 0.33 -10.17 1.58
N ALA A 120 1.28 -10.97 2.05
CA ALA A 120 2.55 -10.50 2.57
C ALA A 120 3.70 -11.23 1.86
N LEU A 121 4.66 -10.49 1.34
CA LEU A 121 5.85 -10.96 0.63
C LEU A 121 7.11 -10.54 1.38
N LEU A 122 7.75 -11.48 2.05
CA LEU A 122 9.08 -11.31 2.62
C LEU A 122 10.12 -11.42 1.51
N THR A 123 11.07 -10.50 1.48
CA THR A 123 12.18 -10.47 0.51
C THR A 123 13.49 -10.28 1.26
N LEU A 124 14.48 -11.09 0.88
CA LEU A 124 15.85 -11.02 1.36
C LEU A 124 16.73 -10.73 0.16
N GLU A 125 17.45 -9.62 0.19
CA GLU A 125 18.37 -9.21 -0.87
C GLU A 125 19.80 -9.25 -0.37
N VAL A 126 20.68 -9.93 -1.11
CA VAL A 126 22.09 -10.14 -0.78
C VAL A 126 22.95 -9.71 -1.97
N GLY A 127 23.94 -8.85 -1.72
CA GLY A 127 24.89 -8.39 -2.72
C GLY A 127 25.57 -7.10 -2.29
N LYS A 128 25.08 -5.93 -2.73
CA LYS A 128 25.67 -4.63 -2.35
C LYS A 128 25.51 -4.32 -0.86
N THR A 129 24.31 -4.56 -0.35
CA THR A 129 23.93 -4.36 1.06
C THR A 129 22.91 -5.42 1.41
N LEU A 130 23.03 -6.05 2.58
CA LEU A 130 21.99 -6.95 3.07
C LEU A 130 20.74 -6.13 3.39
N SER A 131 19.59 -6.49 2.81
CA SER A 131 18.31 -5.89 3.19
C SER A 131 17.22 -6.94 3.33
N VAL A 132 16.36 -6.74 4.34
CA VAL A 132 15.18 -7.56 4.60
C VAL A 132 13.97 -6.66 4.43
N ASN A 133 13.07 -6.99 3.51
CA ASN A 133 11.87 -6.19 3.27
C ASN A 133 10.62 -7.07 3.31
N VAL A 134 9.53 -6.52 3.84
CA VAL A 134 8.19 -7.13 3.79
C VAL A 134 7.29 -6.20 3.00
N LEU A 135 6.73 -6.69 1.91
CA LEU A 135 5.73 -5.98 1.11
C LEU A 135 4.37 -6.59 1.39
N GLY A 136 3.38 -5.76 1.73
CA GLY A 136 2.05 -6.23 2.10
C GLY A 136 0.95 -5.47 1.37
N LEU A 137 -0.13 -6.17 1.03
CA LEU A 137 -1.40 -5.56 0.69
C LEU A 137 -2.49 -6.20 1.56
N SER A 138 -3.33 -5.39 2.17
CA SER A 138 -4.49 -5.86 2.95
C SER A 138 -5.73 -5.13 2.50
N THR A 139 -6.81 -5.88 2.24
CA THR A 139 -8.09 -5.37 1.76
C THR A 139 -9.20 -5.78 2.73
N LEU A 140 -10.02 -4.81 3.11
CA LEU A 140 -11.24 -4.96 3.89
C LEU A 140 -12.42 -4.50 3.03
N VAL A 141 -13.45 -5.34 2.90
CA VAL A 141 -14.70 -4.98 2.24
C VAL A 141 -15.86 -5.16 3.22
N LEU A 142 -16.65 -4.12 3.44
CA LEU A 142 -17.78 -4.11 4.37
C LEU A 142 -19.08 -3.76 3.65
N PRO A 143 -20.19 -4.48 3.90
CA PRO A 143 -20.26 -5.75 4.64
C PRO A 143 -19.51 -6.87 3.89
N PRO A 144 -19.01 -7.90 4.60
CA PRO A 144 -18.34 -9.02 3.94
C PRO A 144 -19.31 -9.75 3.00
N ALA A 145 -18.79 -10.23 1.87
CA ALA A 145 -19.56 -11.04 0.95
C ALA A 145 -20.05 -12.31 1.67
N LYS A 146 -21.37 -12.51 1.75
CA LYS A 146 -21.93 -13.69 2.41
C LYS A 146 -21.65 -14.94 1.58
N GLY A 147 -20.80 -15.83 2.09
CA GLY A 147 -20.72 -17.23 1.67
C GLY A 147 -20.45 -17.47 0.18
N GLY A 148 -19.53 -16.72 -0.44
CA GLY A 148 -19.18 -16.91 -1.85
C GLY A 148 -20.25 -16.47 -2.86
N ALA A 149 -21.37 -15.89 -2.39
CA ALA A 149 -22.32 -15.24 -3.28
C ALA A 149 -21.82 -13.84 -3.64
N GLN A 150 -21.89 -13.49 -4.93
CA GLN A 150 -21.73 -12.13 -5.44
C GLN A 150 -22.49 -11.15 -4.53
N ALA A 151 -21.78 -10.15 -4.00
CA ALA A 151 -22.35 -9.14 -3.14
C ALA A 151 -23.52 -8.46 -3.89
N THR A 152 -24.74 -8.76 -3.47
CA THR A 152 -25.97 -8.28 -4.11
C THR A 152 -26.21 -6.79 -3.84
N GLN A 153 -25.37 -6.18 -3.00
CA GLN A 153 -25.42 -4.78 -2.60
C GLN A 153 -24.01 -4.18 -2.73
N GLU A 154 -23.95 -2.90 -3.11
CA GLU A 154 -22.69 -2.18 -3.12
C GLU A 154 -22.06 -2.15 -1.71
N PRO A 155 -20.74 -2.35 -1.59
CA PRO A 155 -20.09 -2.27 -0.28
C PRO A 155 -20.27 -0.88 0.32
N LEU A 156 -20.53 -0.85 1.62
CA LEU A 156 -20.56 0.37 2.42
C LEU A 156 -19.17 1.00 2.53
N ALA A 157 -18.12 0.18 2.61
CA ALA A 157 -16.76 0.65 2.69
C ALA A 157 -15.79 -0.38 2.10
N GLU A 158 -14.74 0.13 1.47
CA GLU A 158 -13.59 -0.65 1.05
C GLU A 158 -12.35 0.06 1.60
N LEU A 159 -11.51 -0.65 2.33
CA LEU A 159 -10.23 -0.14 2.81
C LEU A 159 -9.13 -1.03 2.28
N GLN A 160 -8.22 -0.47 1.52
CA GLN A 160 -7.06 -1.21 1.01
C GLN A 160 -5.79 -0.46 1.39
N VAL A 161 -4.91 -1.18 2.09
CA VAL A 161 -3.65 -0.64 2.62
C VAL A 161 -2.49 -1.38 1.98
N ALA A 162 -1.61 -0.62 1.32
CA ALA A 162 -0.29 -1.07 0.90
C ALA A 162 0.70 -0.81 2.03
N LEU A 163 1.54 -1.80 2.36
CA LEU A 163 2.50 -1.76 3.45
C LEU A 163 3.89 -2.17 2.94
N ARG A 164 4.93 -1.51 3.45
CA ARG A 164 6.33 -1.89 3.25
C ARG A 164 7.07 -1.77 4.56
N ALA A 165 7.63 -2.85 5.06
CA ALA A 165 8.67 -2.82 6.07
C ALA A 165 10.04 -3.04 5.41
N SER A 166 11.06 -2.31 5.81
CA SER A 166 12.44 -2.46 5.36
C SER A 166 13.39 -2.36 6.54
N TYR A 167 14.28 -3.33 6.65
CA TYR A 167 15.36 -3.35 7.62
C TYR A 167 16.70 -3.50 6.90
N VAL A 168 17.59 -2.53 7.13
CA VAL A 168 18.93 -2.50 6.56
C VAL A 168 19.95 -2.53 7.71
N PRO A 169 20.52 -3.71 8.04
CA PRO A 169 21.38 -3.87 9.21
C PRO A 169 22.62 -2.97 9.22
N GLU A 170 23.22 -2.72 8.06
CA GLU A 170 24.44 -1.90 7.92
C GLU A 170 24.19 -0.43 8.28
N VAL A 171 23.03 0.10 7.89
CA VAL A 171 22.62 1.49 8.22
C VAL A 171 21.99 1.53 9.61
N GLY A 172 21.38 0.43 10.06
CA GLY A 172 20.70 0.37 11.34
C GLY A 172 19.30 1.01 11.31
N GLU A 173 18.65 1.01 10.15
CA GLU A 173 17.32 1.60 9.99
C GLU A 173 16.25 0.52 9.86
N LEU A 174 15.19 0.65 10.66
CA LEU A 174 13.94 -0.07 10.48
C LEU A 174 12.86 0.94 10.10
N LYS A 175 12.29 0.79 8.91
CA LYS A 175 11.19 1.63 8.41
C LYS A 175 9.99 0.75 8.10
N VAL A 176 8.81 1.19 8.49
CA VAL A 176 7.53 0.57 8.17
C VAL A 176 6.64 1.67 7.64
N ASP A 177 6.40 1.67 6.34
CA ASP A 177 5.53 2.61 5.65
C ASP A 177 4.21 1.92 5.32
N GLY A 178 3.10 2.65 5.42
CA GLY A 178 1.80 2.20 4.98
C GLY A 178 1.02 3.31 4.31
N ARG A 179 0.22 2.97 3.30
CA ARG A 179 -0.58 3.94 2.54
C ARG A 179 -1.91 3.34 2.12
N LEU A 180 -2.96 4.14 2.21
CA LEU A 180 -4.25 3.82 1.61
C LEU A 180 -4.15 3.90 0.08
N THR A 181 -4.64 2.86 -0.60
CA THR A 181 -4.69 2.85 -2.07
C THR A 181 -5.91 3.61 -2.57
N PRO A 182 -5.94 4.02 -3.85
CA PRO A 182 -7.10 4.68 -4.46
C PRO A 182 -8.40 3.87 -4.43
N ALA A 183 -8.33 2.57 -4.17
CA ALA A 183 -9.51 1.72 -3.99
C ALA A 183 -10.28 2.04 -2.68
N SER A 184 -9.67 2.76 -1.74
CA SER A 184 -10.26 2.99 -0.42
C SER A 184 -11.37 4.06 -0.43
N TYR A 185 -12.56 3.71 0.07
CA TYR A 185 -13.70 4.61 0.24
C TYR A 185 -14.59 4.22 1.43
N ILE A 186 -15.42 5.14 1.89
CA ILE A 186 -16.40 4.91 2.97
C ILE A 186 -17.73 5.58 2.65
N LEU A 187 -18.85 4.91 2.95
CA LEU A 187 -20.24 5.30 2.66
C LEU A 187 -20.61 5.35 1.17
N SER A 188 -19.74 5.90 0.32
CA SER A 188 -19.90 6.00 -1.13
C SER A 188 -18.53 5.89 -1.80
N LYS A 189 -18.50 5.33 -3.02
CA LYS A 189 -17.31 5.28 -3.89
C LYS A 189 -16.75 6.68 -4.24
N ASP A 190 -17.57 7.72 -4.09
CA ASP A 190 -17.15 9.10 -4.29
C ASP A 190 -16.44 9.68 -3.06
N CYS A 191 -16.72 9.15 -1.87
CA CYS A 191 -16.05 9.53 -0.62
C CYS A 191 -14.71 8.78 -0.51
N ARG A 192 -13.71 9.30 -1.21
CA ARG A 192 -12.39 8.69 -1.32
C ARG A 192 -11.56 8.96 -0.07
N LEU A 193 -10.92 7.90 0.42
CA LEU A 193 -9.98 7.97 1.53
C LEU A 193 -8.55 8.02 0.99
N SER A 194 -7.72 8.78 1.67
CA SER A 194 -6.30 8.93 1.36
C SER A 194 -5.49 9.10 2.62
N GLY A 195 -4.20 8.85 2.51
CA GLY A 195 -3.24 9.07 3.58
C GLY A 195 -2.38 7.85 3.82
N GLY A 196 -1.49 8.00 4.79
CA GLY A 196 -0.56 6.95 5.13
C GLY A 196 -0.15 7.03 6.59
N PHE A 197 0.69 6.07 6.95
CA PHE A 197 1.35 6.01 8.23
C PHE A 197 2.79 5.57 8.02
N ALA A 198 3.66 5.93 8.94
CA ALA A 198 4.99 5.38 9.00
C ALA A 198 5.43 5.19 10.44
N PHE A 199 6.21 4.14 10.64
CA PHE A 199 7.04 3.95 11.80
C PHE A 199 8.50 3.89 11.34
N SER A 200 9.37 4.63 11.98
CA SER A 200 10.81 4.52 11.72
C SER A 200 11.56 4.49 13.04
N TRP A 201 12.51 3.56 13.12
CA TRP A 201 13.42 3.42 14.24
C TRP A 201 14.85 3.42 13.71
N PHE A 202 15.70 4.19 14.36
CA PHE A 202 17.06 4.44 13.91
C PHE A 202 18.07 3.96 14.94
N LYS A 203 19.09 3.27 14.45
CA LYS A 203 20.33 2.96 15.16
C LYS A 203 21.46 3.80 14.54
N GLY A 204 22.60 3.88 15.24
CA GLY A 204 23.81 4.52 14.70
C GLY A 204 23.84 6.03 14.97
N PRO A 205 24.03 6.90 13.96
CA PRO A 205 24.16 8.35 14.17
C PRO A 205 22.93 9.02 14.81
N HIS A 206 21.75 8.43 14.60
CA HIS A 206 20.47 8.88 15.16
C HIS A 206 19.95 7.90 16.23
N HIS A 207 20.86 7.34 17.04
CA HIS A 207 20.53 6.37 18.08
C HIS A 207 19.42 6.88 19.01
N ASP A 208 18.51 5.99 19.42
CA ASP A 208 17.33 6.25 20.25
C ASP A 208 16.28 7.19 19.63
N ASP A 209 16.43 7.54 18.36
CA ASP A 209 15.41 8.28 17.63
C ASP A 209 14.39 7.33 17.01
N PHE A 210 13.12 7.71 17.13
CA PHE A 210 12.02 6.99 16.50
C PHE A 210 10.92 7.96 16.14
N VAL A 211 10.08 7.54 15.21
CA VAL A 211 8.90 8.31 14.86
C VAL A 211 7.77 7.39 14.49
N VAL A 212 6.59 7.66 15.06
CA VAL A 212 5.31 7.11 14.63
C VAL A 212 4.51 8.27 14.06
N THR A 213 4.12 8.20 12.80
CA THR A 213 3.28 9.21 12.17
C THR A 213 2.12 8.58 11.42
N LEU A 214 0.96 9.20 11.52
CA LEU A 214 -0.29 8.90 10.87
C LEU A 214 -0.72 10.21 10.20
N GLY A 215 -0.70 10.30 8.88
CA GLY A 215 -1.04 11.55 8.21
C GLY A 215 0.03 12.66 8.31
N GLY A 216 1.27 12.36 8.69
CA GLY A 216 2.38 13.32 8.73
C GLY A 216 2.45 14.14 10.03
N TYR A 217 3.13 15.29 9.96
CA TYR A 217 3.54 16.10 11.11
C TYR A 217 2.75 17.40 11.25
N HIS A 218 2.86 18.11 12.37
CA HIS A 218 2.28 19.44 12.50
C HIS A 218 2.89 20.41 11.45
N PRO A 219 2.11 21.31 10.80
CA PRO A 219 2.61 22.18 9.72
C PRO A 219 3.80 23.09 10.07
N ARG A 220 3.94 23.44 11.35
CA ARG A 220 5.06 24.24 11.89
C ARG A 220 6.21 23.42 12.47
N PHE A 221 6.13 22.09 12.43
CA PHE A 221 7.18 21.22 12.92
C PHE A 221 8.30 21.13 11.88
N GLU A 222 9.53 21.38 12.29
CA GLU A 222 10.71 21.20 11.43
C GLU A 222 11.04 19.71 11.38
N VAL A 223 10.59 19.04 10.32
CA VAL A 223 10.78 17.60 10.15
C VAL A 223 12.26 17.30 9.86
N PRO A 224 12.94 16.49 10.69
CA PRO A 224 14.31 16.05 10.41
C PRO A 224 14.41 15.29 9.08
N SER A 225 15.55 15.41 8.39
CA SER A 225 15.71 14.84 7.03
C SER A 225 15.63 13.31 6.96
N HIS A 226 15.90 12.60 8.07
CA HIS A 226 15.82 11.15 8.14
C HIS A 226 14.40 10.63 8.41
N TYR A 227 13.46 11.50 8.77
CA TYR A 227 12.07 11.13 9.04
C TYR A 227 11.28 10.89 7.74
N PRO A 228 10.33 9.94 7.74
CA PRO A 228 9.54 9.62 6.57
C PRO A 228 8.52 10.73 6.26
N VAL A 229 8.34 11.02 4.98
CA VAL A 229 7.28 11.93 4.52
C VAL A 229 6.04 11.13 4.18
N VAL A 230 4.96 11.39 4.91
CA VAL A 230 3.71 10.62 4.81
C VAL A 230 2.55 11.54 4.40
N PRO A 231 1.69 11.13 3.45
CA PRO A 231 0.52 11.91 3.06
C PRO A 231 -0.51 12.00 4.19
N ARG A 232 -1.17 13.16 4.30
CA ARG A 232 -2.25 13.43 5.26
C ARG A 232 -3.34 12.37 5.21
N LEU A 233 -3.82 11.94 6.37
CA LEU A 233 -5.04 11.13 6.46
C LEU A 233 -6.19 12.06 6.11
N ALA A 234 -6.81 11.86 4.96
CA ALA A 234 -7.84 12.75 4.46
C ALA A 234 -8.95 11.98 3.78
N PHE A 235 -10.15 12.51 3.87
CA PHE A 235 -11.29 12.09 3.08
C PHE A 235 -11.77 13.26 2.23
N ASN A 236 -12.24 12.92 1.04
CA ASN A 236 -12.80 13.88 0.10
C ASN A 236 -14.11 13.30 -0.41
N TRP A 237 -15.21 14.02 -0.15
CA TRP A 237 -16.55 13.61 -0.50
C TRP A 237 -17.30 14.72 -1.26
N PRO A 238 -17.44 14.60 -2.58
CA PRO A 238 -18.41 15.36 -3.34
C PRO A 238 -19.80 14.75 -3.09
N VAL A 239 -20.58 15.37 -2.21
CA VAL A 239 -21.92 14.89 -1.86
C VAL A 239 -22.87 15.09 -3.04
N ASP A 240 -22.76 16.25 -3.69
CA ASP A 240 -23.49 16.61 -4.91
C ASP A 240 -22.70 17.69 -5.70
N ARG A 241 -23.30 18.27 -6.75
CA ARG A 241 -22.63 19.29 -7.60
C ARG A 241 -22.34 20.61 -6.89
N HIS A 242 -23.02 20.88 -5.78
CA HIS A 242 -22.98 22.12 -5.04
C HIS A 242 -22.27 21.95 -3.70
N THR A 243 -22.30 20.74 -3.12
CA THR A 243 -21.80 20.44 -1.78
C THR A 243 -20.58 19.54 -1.82
N HIS A 244 -19.49 20.00 -1.22
CA HIS A 244 -18.26 19.25 -1.12
C HIS A 244 -17.71 19.29 0.31
N ILE A 245 -17.38 18.12 0.85
CA ILE A 245 -16.86 17.97 2.20
C ILE A 245 -15.44 17.39 2.08
N LYS A 246 -14.48 18.07 2.69
CA LYS A 246 -13.10 17.59 2.84
C LYS A 246 -12.75 17.60 4.31
N GLY A 247 -12.04 16.58 4.76
CA GLY A 247 -11.41 16.61 6.08
C GLY A 247 -10.05 15.97 6.03
N ASP A 248 -9.15 16.47 6.87
CA ASP A 248 -7.83 15.88 7.08
C ASP A 248 -7.49 15.79 8.55
N MET A 249 -6.62 14.85 8.88
CA MET A 249 -6.08 14.64 10.21
C MET A 249 -4.64 14.19 10.15
N TYR A 250 -3.93 14.44 11.24
CA TYR A 250 -2.60 13.93 11.45
C TYR A 250 -2.33 13.67 12.93
N PHE A 251 -1.43 12.73 13.15
CA PHE A 251 -0.85 12.42 14.44
C PHE A 251 0.62 12.07 14.22
N ALA A 252 1.51 12.60 15.05
CA ALA A 252 2.91 12.22 15.06
C ALA A 252 3.45 12.16 16.49
N LEU A 253 4.24 11.14 16.77
CA LEU A 253 4.89 10.91 18.04
C LEU A 253 6.38 10.70 17.79
N CYS A 254 7.19 11.55 18.41
CA CYS A 254 8.64 11.51 18.41
C CYS A 254 9.12 11.53 19.88
N PRO A 255 10.37 11.17 20.20
CA PRO A 255 10.86 11.09 21.58
C PRO A 255 10.57 12.31 22.47
N HIS A 256 10.56 13.50 21.88
CA HIS A 256 10.43 14.78 22.58
C HIS A 256 9.11 15.52 22.31
N THR A 257 8.22 14.99 21.46
CA THR A 257 7.00 15.73 21.07
C THR A 257 5.90 14.81 20.58
N ALA A 258 4.67 15.09 21.03
CA ALA A 258 3.45 14.54 20.47
C ALA A 258 2.67 15.65 19.73
N MET A 259 2.20 15.33 18.53
CA MET A 259 1.48 16.23 17.64
C MET A 259 0.18 15.58 17.21
N ALA A 260 -0.91 16.33 17.25
CA ALA A 260 -2.19 15.88 16.71
C ALA A 260 -2.98 17.07 16.19
N GLY A 261 -3.72 16.87 15.11
CA GLY A 261 -4.62 17.90 14.60
C GLY A 261 -5.46 17.40 13.45
N GLY A 262 -6.44 18.21 13.07
CA GLY A 262 -7.28 17.97 11.92
C GLY A 262 -8.10 19.19 11.52
N SER A 263 -8.53 19.17 10.28
CA SER A 263 -9.38 20.20 9.69
C SER A 263 -10.59 19.57 9.02
N LEU A 264 -11.69 20.32 8.98
CA LEU A 264 -12.91 19.96 8.26
C LEU A 264 -13.37 21.19 7.49
N ALA A 265 -13.44 21.07 6.17
CA ALA A 265 -13.90 22.12 5.29
C ALA A 265 -15.13 21.65 4.51
N THR A 266 -16.14 22.50 4.47
CA THR A 266 -17.33 22.31 3.64
C THR A 266 -17.47 23.49 2.71
N SER A 267 -17.60 23.23 1.42
CA SER A 267 -17.88 24.27 0.42
C SER A 267 -19.27 24.04 -0.18
N PHE A 268 -20.07 25.10 -0.22
CA PHE A 268 -21.39 25.10 -0.85
C PHE A 268 -21.45 26.18 -1.94
N GLN A 269 -21.74 25.77 -3.17
CA GLN A 269 -21.93 26.69 -4.30
C GLN A 269 -23.41 26.76 -4.66
N SER A 270 -24.11 27.84 -4.28
CA SER A 270 -25.46 28.09 -4.78
C SER A 270 -25.41 28.78 -6.14
N SER A 271 -26.17 28.30 -7.12
CA SER A 271 -26.32 28.93 -8.44
C SER A 271 -27.45 29.95 -8.49
N ASP A 272 -27.84 30.54 -7.36
CA ASP A 272 -28.92 31.53 -7.32
C ASP A 272 -28.43 32.88 -7.83
N ASN A 273 -28.64 33.10 -9.13
CA ASN A 273 -28.72 34.41 -9.73
C ASN A 273 -30.01 35.10 -9.22
N CYS A 274 -30.00 35.53 -7.96
CA CYS A 274 -31.08 36.31 -7.37
C CYS A 274 -30.81 37.80 -7.69
N PRO A 275 -31.76 38.55 -8.28
CA PRO A 275 -31.50 39.92 -8.71
C PRO A 275 -31.18 40.79 -7.49
N SER A 276 -30.01 41.43 -7.56
CA SER A 276 -29.41 42.38 -6.62
C SER A 276 -30.38 43.04 -5.62
N VAL A 277 -30.23 42.69 -4.35
CA VAL A 277 -30.27 43.68 -3.27
C VAL A 277 -28.82 43.87 -2.83
N SER A 278 -28.33 45.09 -3.02
CA SER A 278 -26.96 45.52 -2.78
C SER A 278 -26.55 45.31 -1.31
N SER A 279 -25.72 44.30 -1.08
CA SER A 279 -24.66 44.33 -0.07
C SER A 279 -23.63 43.27 -0.44
N ASP A 280 -22.39 43.70 -0.57
CA ASP A 280 -21.22 42.95 -1.02
C ASP A 280 -21.09 41.53 -0.41
N SER A 281 -21.26 40.50 -1.24
CA SER A 281 -20.48 39.25 -1.16
C SER A 281 -20.76 38.39 -2.40
N GLU A 282 -19.72 38.17 -3.22
CA GLU A 282 -19.78 37.22 -4.33
C GLU A 282 -20.00 35.81 -3.77
N GLY A 283 -21.13 35.23 -4.15
CA GLY A 283 -21.75 34.06 -3.52
C GLY A 283 -21.03 32.74 -3.79
N GLY A 284 -20.31 32.28 -2.77
CA GLY A 284 -19.96 30.88 -2.53
C GLY A 284 -19.61 30.77 -1.05
N GLU A 285 -20.41 30.06 -0.27
CA GLU A 285 -20.14 29.92 1.17
C GLU A 285 -19.07 28.83 1.35
N TYR A 286 -17.82 29.26 1.49
CA TYR A 286 -16.69 28.40 1.85
C TYR A 286 -16.46 28.54 3.36
N THR A 287 -16.73 27.49 4.11
CA THR A 287 -16.54 27.49 5.56
C THR A 287 -15.52 26.41 5.94
N GLU A 288 -14.33 26.86 6.34
CA GLU A 288 -13.27 26.01 6.87
C GLU A 288 -13.29 26.03 8.39
N TYR A 289 -13.53 24.88 9.01
CA TYR A 289 -13.45 24.69 10.45
C TYR A 289 -12.15 23.95 10.79
N ARG A 290 -11.22 24.63 11.49
CA ARG A 290 -10.12 23.93 12.17
C ARG A 290 -10.63 23.34 13.46
N CYS A 291 -10.87 22.03 13.47
CA CYS A 291 -11.48 21.37 14.62
C CYS A 291 -10.52 21.26 15.82
N PHE A 292 -9.22 20.99 15.59
CA PHE A 292 -8.22 20.89 16.65
C PHE A 292 -6.80 20.88 16.06
N SER A 293 -5.84 21.55 16.70
CA SER A 293 -4.41 21.46 16.34
C SER A 293 -3.57 21.72 17.58
N GLY A 294 -2.80 20.72 18.01
CA GLY A 294 -1.94 20.79 19.19
C GLY A 294 -0.56 20.20 18.92
N MET A 295 0.45 20.81 19.54
CA MET A 295 1.80 20.28 19.66
C MET A 295 2.16 20.31 21.15
N PHE A 296 2.49 19.15 21.70
CA PHE A 296 2.82 18.94 23.10
C PHE A 296 4.28 18.53 23.18
N GLN A 297 5.11 19.36 23.82
CA GLN A 297 6.53 19.14 24.06
C GLN A 297 6.76 18.69 25.50
#